data_AF-A0AAW3JYX0-F1
#
_entry.id   AF-A0AAW3JYX0-F1
#
_cell.length_a   1.000
_cell.length_b   1.000
_cell.length_c   1.000
_cell.angle_alpha   90.00
_cell.angle_beta   90.00
_cell.angle_gamma   90.00
#
_symmetry.space_group_name_H-M   'P 1'
#
loop_
_entity.id
_entity.type
_entity.pdbx_description
1 polymer ?
#
loop_
_entity_poly.entity_id
_entity_poly.type
_entity_poly.pdbx_seq_one_letter_code
_entity_poly.pdbx_strand_id
1 'polypeptide(L)'
;MTTINNSENLIEKVGGIDRAIALEAMLQKHAVPEGWKISIINGMWHRSSVGFTHSDLRTAISEHDEFKVGDLVVHPKFDNKKIYEIIKIKGDLFTVFYDRNSHSFRSDLRHATPSEIKAGHRLEAERHG
;
A
#
# COMPACT_ATOMS: atom_id res chain seq x y z
N MET A 1 9.10 -15.38 -20.61
CA MET A 1 7.92 -14.52 -20.84
C MET A 1 7.40 -14.18 -19.46
N THR A 2 7.84 -13.03 -18.92
CA THR A 2 7.59 -12.69 -17.52
C THR A 2 6.19 -12.11 -17.43
N THR A 3 5.26 -12.88 -16.86
CA THR A 3 3.93 -12.38 -16.50
C THR A 3 4.17 -11.36 -15.39
N ILE A 4 4.27 -10.07 -15.76
CA ILE A 4 4.31 -8.98 -14.79
C ILE A 4 2.95 -9.01 -14.13
N ASN A 5 2.89 -9.48 -12.89
CA ASN A 5 1.67 -9.47 -12.09
C ASN A 5 1.14 -8.03 -12.07
N ASN A 6 -0.07 -7.84 -12.62
CA ASN A 6 -0.66 -6.53 -12.88
C ASN A 6 -0.96 -5.71 -11.61
N SER A 7 -0.85 -6.30 -10.42
CA SER A 7 -1.25 -5.72 -9.13
C SER A 7 -0.26 -4.69 -8.58
N GLU A 8 1.04 -4.98 -8.51
CA GLU A 8 2.05 -4.02 -8.02
C GLU A 8 2.14 -2.78 -8.94
N ASN A 9 1.99 -2.98 -10.26
CA ASN A 9 1.99 -1.88 -11.22
C ASN A 9 0.70 -1.04 -11.16
N LEU A 10 -0.42 -1.62 -10.69
CA LEU A 10 -1.70 -0.94 -10.64
C LEU A 10 -1.75 0.11 -9.53
N ILE A 11 -1.23 -0.19 -8.33
CA ILE A 11 -1.21 0.77 -7.22
C ILE A 11 -0.38 2.02 -7.59
N GLU A 12 0.79 1.82 -8.20
CA GLU A 12 1.61 2.94 -8.70
C GLU A 12 0.88 3.73 -9.80
N LYS A 13 0.19 3.06 -10.73
CA LYS A 13 -0.60 3.72 -11.80
C LYS A 13 -1.78 4.53 -11.27
N VAL A 14 -2.41 4.10 -10.18
CA VAL A 14 -3.48 4.86 -9.50
C VAL A 14 -2.90 6.03 -8.69
N GLY A 15 -1.59 6.07 -8.50
CA GLY A 15 -0.87 7.12 -7.81
C GLY A 15 -0.69 6.86 -6.31
N GLY A 16 -0.58 5.58 -5.92
CA GLY A 16 -0.31 5.14 -4.55
C GLY A 16 -1.50 4.45 -3.88
N ILE A 17 -1.21 3.75 -2.77
CA ILE A 17 -2.18 2.93 -2.02
C ILE A 17 -3.33 3.78 -1.47
N ASP A 18 -3.06 4.99 -0.97
CA ASP A 18 -4.11 5.89 -0.46
C ASP A 18 -5.14 6.25 -1.53
N ARG A 19 -4.67 6.50 -2.77
CA ARG A 19 -5.54 6.79 -3.91
C ARG A 19 -6.30 5.55 -4.38
N ALA A 20 -5.67 4.38 -4.31
CA ALA A 20 -6.33 3.12 -4.64
C ALA A 20 -7.46 2.81 -3.66
N ILE A 21 -7.24 2.95 -2.36
CA ILE A 21 -8.26 2.77 -1.32
C ILE A 21 -9.40 3.79 -1.49
N ALA A 22 -9.07 5.06 -1.72
CA ALA A 22 -10.08 6.09 -1.96
C ALA A 22 -10.93 5.79 -3.21
N LEU A 23 -10.29 5.33 -4.28
CA LEU A 23 -10.97 4.93 -5.51
C LEU A 23 -11.88 3.72 -5.27
N GLU A 24 -11.42 2.69 -4.57
CA GLU A 24 -12.20 1.50 -4.25
C GLU A 24 -13.46 1.87 -3.46
N ALA A 25 -13.33 2.71 -2.43
CA ALA A 25 -14.47 3.20 -1.66
C ALA A 25 -15.48 3.99 -2.53
N MET A 26 -15.00 4.77 -3.51
CA MET A 26 -15.88 5.45 -4.47
C MET A 26 -16.61 4.46 -5.39
N LEU A 27 -15.90 3.46 -5.92
CA LEU A 27 -16.49 2.46 -6.81
C LEU A 27 -17.55 1.62 -6.08
N GLN A 28 -17.31 1.25 -4.83
CA GLN A 28 -18.30 0.61 -3.97
C GLN A 28 -19.52 1.50 -3.75
N LYS A 29 -19.32 2.79 -3.40
CA LYS A 29 -20.41 3.75 -3.19
C LYS A 29 -21.29 3.93 -4.43
N HIS A 30 -20.70 3.86 -5.61
CA HIS A 30 -21.41 3.96 -6.88
C HIS A 30 -21.93 2.61 -7.41
N ALA A 31 -21.82 1.53 -6.62
CA ALA A 31 -22.21 0.16 -6.99
C ALA A 31 -21.65 -0.28 -8.35
N VAL A 32 -20.38 0.07 -8.62
CA VAL A 32 -19.72 -0.28 -9.88
C VAL A 32 -19.48 -1.80 -9.94
N PRO A 33 -20.00 -2.50 -10.96
CA PRO A 33 -19.81 -3.95 -11.09
C PRO A 33 -18.34 -4.34 -11.14
N GLU A 34 -17.99 -5.45 -10.49
CA GLU A 34 -16.60 -5.93 -10.40
C GLU A 34 -15.94 -6.12 -11.77
N GLY A 35 -16.71 -6.56 -12.77
CA GLY A 35 -16.22 -6.77 -14.15
C GLY A 35 -16.12 -5.52 -15.02
N TRP A 36 -16.46 -4.32 -14.51
CA TRP A 36 -16.31 -3.09 -15.30
C TRP A 36 -14.85 -2.70 -15.40
N LYS A 37 -14.41 -2.43 -16.64
CA LYS A 37 -13.10 -1.88 -16.92
C LYS A 37 -13.07 -0.37 -16.69
N ILE A 38 -12.03 0.05 -16.00
CA ILE A 38 -11.81 1.39 -15.51
C ILE A 38 -10.42 1.83 -15.96
N SER A 39 -10.33 3.09 -16.38
CA SER A 39 -9.08 3.78 -16.64
C SER A 39 -9.02 5.04 -15.79
N ILE A 40 -7.82 5.41 -15.33
CA ILE A 40 -7.58 6.67 -14.63
C ILE A 40 -7.02 7.66 -15.66
N ILE A 41 -7.69 8.80 -15.83
CA ILE A 41 -7.25 9.89 -16.72
C ILE A 41 -7.26 11.16 -15.87
N ASN A 42 -6.12 11.84 -15.77
CA ASN A 42 -5.97 13.05 -14.95
C ASN A 42 -6.44 12.88 -13.48
N GLY A 43 -6.26 11.68 -12.92
CA GLY A 43 -6.68 11.37 -11.54
C GLY A 43 -8.17 11.12 -11.34
N MET A 44 -8.99 11.16 -12.40
CA MET A 44 -10.38 10.73 -12.37
C MET A 44 -10.55 9.36 -13.01
N TRP A 45 -11.44 8.55 -12.46
CA TRP A 45 -11.78 7.26 -13.03
C TRP A 45 -12.84 7.41 -14.11
N HIS A 46 -12.66 6.66 -15.19
CA HIS A 46 -13.58 6.62 -16.32
C HIS A 46 -13.88 5.16 -16.67
N ARG A 47 -15.14 4.87 -16.97
CA ARG A 47 -15.49 3.61 -17.61
C ARG A 47 -14.85 3.56 -18.98
N SER A 48 -14.17 2.46 -19.28
CA SER A 48 -13.42 2.28 -20.51
C SER A 48 -13.54 0.85 -21.03
N SER A 49 -13.18 0.61 -22.28
CA SER A 49 -13.01 -0.74 -22.85
C SER A 49 -11.63 -1.34 -22.54
N VAL A 50 -10.70 -0.51 -22.07
CA VAL A 50 -9.31 -0.85 -21.72
C VAL A 50 -9.00 -0.37 -20.29
N GLY A 51 -8.00 -0.98 -19.65
CA GLY A 51 -7.62 -0.68 -18.27
C GLY A 51 -7.80 -1.87 -17.34
N PHE A 52 -8.04 -1.60 -16.05
CA PHE A 52 -8.17 -2.60 -15.00
C PHE A 52 -9.62 -2.73 -14.55
N THR A 53 -9.99 -3.87 -13.99
CA THR A 53 -11.33 -4.10 -13.45
C THR A 53 -11.42 -3.64 -11.99
N HIS A 54 -12.64 -3.43 -11.50
CA HIS A 54 -12.84 -3.16 -10.07
C HIS A 54 -12.32 -4.32 -9.19
N SER A 55 -12.45 -5.58 -9.64
CA SER A 55 -11.81 -6.73 -8.98
C SER A 55 -10.28 -6.68 -9.00
N ASP A 56 -9.66 -6.20 -10.08
CA ASP A 56 -8.19 -6.06 -10.15
C ASP A 56 -7.70 -5.02 -9.13
N LEU A 57 -8.42 -3.90 -8.99
CA LEU A 57 -8.10 -2.88 -8.00
C LEU A 57 -8.18 -3.43 -6.57
N ARG A 58 -9.26 -4.13 -6.25
CA ARG A 58 -9.45 -4.74 -4.94
C ARG A 58 -8.39 -5.77 -4.62
N THR A 59 -8.03 -6.61 -5.61
CA THR A 59 -6.95 -7.59 -5.49
C THR A 59 -5.61 -6.89 -5.28
N ALA A 60 -5.31 -5.85 -6.07
CA ALA A 60 -4.08 -5.09 -5.94
C ALA A 60 -3.95 -4.40 -4.57
N ILE A 61 -5.05 -3.86 -4.02
CA ILE A 61 -5.07 -3.29 -2.67
C ILE A 61 -4.79 -4.39 -1.64
N SER A 62 -5.46 -5.54 -1.75
CA SER A 62 -5.27 -6.66 -0.83
C SER A 62 -3.85 -7.23 -0.88
N GLU A 63 -3.25 -7.35 -2.06
CA GLU A 63 -1.88 -7.84 -2.24
C GLU A 63 -0.84 -6.80 -1.80
N HIS A 64 -1.15 -5.51 -1.93
CA HIS A 64 -0.28 -4.44 -1.44
C HIS A 64 -0.32 -4.31 0.10
N ASP A 65 -1.41 -4.73 0.74
CA ASP A 65 -1.50 -4.78 2.21
C ASP A 65 -0.74 -5.99 2.80
N GLU A 66 -0.30 -6.93 1.96
CA GLU A 66 0.47 -8.08 2.44
C GLU A 66 1.94 -7.68 2.67
N PHE A 67 2.35 -7.65 3.93
CA PHE A 67 3.75 -7.48 4.31
C PHE A 67 4.61 -8.63 3.81
N LYS A 68 5.79 -8.30 3.28
CA LYS A 68 6.83 -9.25 2.86
C LYS A 68 8.10 -9.05 3.69
N VAL A 69 8.92 -10.10 3.79
CA VAL A 69 10.28 -9.97 4.35
C VAL A 69 11.10 -9.09 3.41
N GLY A 70 11.79 -8.10 3.96
CA GLY A 70 12.50 -7.04 3.26
C GLY A 70 11.70 -5.74 3.15
N ASP A 71 10.40 -5.74 3.47
CA ASP A 71 9.60 -4.52 3.42
C ASP A 71 10.07 -3.51 4.46
N LEU A 72 10.18 -2.26 4.02
CA LEU A 72 10.40 -1.12 4.88
C LEU A 72 9.05 -0.64 5.43
N VAL A 73 8.93 -0.66 6.76
CA VAL A 73 7.70 -0.37 7.47
C VAL A 73 7.92 0.67 8.56
N VAL A 74 6.85 1.32 8.96
CA VAL A 74 6.85 2.22 10.12
C VAL A 74 5.75 1.81 11.07
N HIS A 75 5.98 2.05 12.36
CA HIS A 75 4.96 1.86 13.37
C HIS A 75 4.28 3.21 13.64
N PRO A 76 2.99 3.41 13.31
CA PRO A 76 2.28 4.68 13.43
C PRO A 76 2.12 5.12 14.90
N LYS A 77 1.90 4.18 15.83
CA LYS A 77 1.72 4.46 17.26
C LYS A 77 3.02 4.77 18.02
N PHE A 78 4.20 4.41 17.49
CA PHE A 78 5.47 4.72 18.14
C PHE A 78 6.00 6.07 17.66
N ASP A 79 6.40 6.92 18.59
CA ASP A 79 6.87 8.27 18.29
C ASP A 79 8.33 8.33 17.81
N ASN A 80 9.00 7.19 17.68
CA ASN A 80 10.43 7.16 17.38
C ASN A 80 10.79 7.53 15.94
N LYS A 81 9.80 7.76 15.07
CA LYS A 81 9.96 8.11 13.64
C LYS A 81 10.88 7.16 12.85
N LYS A 82 11.06 5.94 13.33
CA LYS A 82 11.98 4.97 12.71
C LYS A 82 11.30 4.23 11.57
N ILE A 83 12.10 3.93 10.55
CA ILE A 83 11.79 2.95 9.52
C ILE A 83 12.45 1.64 9.93
N TYR A 84 11.70 0.55 9.87
CA TYR A 84 12.16 -0.78 10.20
C TYR A 84 12.12 -1.65 8.95
N GLU A 85 13.00 -2.63 8.85
CA GLU A 85 12.94 -3.65 7.81
C GLU A 85 12.34 -4.92 8.38
N ILE A 86 11.31 -5.49 7.74
CA ILE A 86 10.77 -6.79 8.16
C ILE A 86 11.80 -7.88 7.85
N ILE A 87 12.25 -8.60 8.88
CA ILE A 87 13.17 -9.74 8.71
C ILE A 87 12.48 -11.09 8.87
N LYS A 88 11.27 -11.11 9.46
CA LYS A 88 10.50 -12.35 9.64
C LYS A 88 9.02 -12.07 9.85
N ILE A 89 8.18 -12.93 9.29
CA ILE A 89 6.73 -12.93 9.52
C ILE A 89 6.34 -14.31 10.06
N LYS A 90 5.58 -14.33 11.16
CA LYS A 90 4.99 -15.54 11.75
C LYS A 90 3.54 -15.25 12.11
N GLY A 91 2.61 -15.53 11.19
CA GLY A 91 1.20 -15.21 11.40
C GLY A 91 1.01 -13.70 11.55
N ASP A 92 0.45 -13.26 12.68
CA ASP A 92 0.23 -11.85 13.03
C ASP A 92 1.47 -11.15 13.64
N LEU A 93 2.57 -11.89 13.85
CA LEU A 93 3.79 -11.38 14.46
C LEU A 93 4.85 -11.04 13.41
N PHE A 94 5.22 -9.76 13.37
CA PHE A 94 6.25 -9.22 12.49
C PHE A 94 7.53 -8.97 13.29
N THR A 95 8.63 -9.64 12.94
CA THR A 95 9.95 -9.31 13.46
C THR A 95 10.63 -8.37 12.50
N VAL A 96 11.07 -7.23 13.00
CA VAL A 96 11.73 -6.18 12.24
C VAL A 96 13.12 -5.89 12.77
N PHE A 97 13.99 -5.35 11.91
CA PHE A 97 15.35 -4.99 12.23
C PHE A 97 15.53 -3.47 12.15
N TYR A 98 16.21 -2.92 13.15
CA TYR A 98 16.60 -1.52 13.20
C TYR A 98 17.83 -1.35 14.10
N ASP A 99 18.81 -0.55 13.66
CA ASP A 99 20.02 -0.22 14.43
C ASP A 99 20.65 -1.44 15.12
N ARG A 100 20.92 -2.48 14.31
CA ARG A 100 21.55 -3.74 14.73
C ARG A 100 20.76 -4.58 15.75
N ASN A 101 19.53 -4.18 16.05
CA ASN A 101 18.65 -4.89 16.98
C ASN A 101 17.38 -5.36 16.26
N SER A 102 16.83 -6.49 16.70
CA SER A 102 15.55 -6.99 16.23
C SER A 102 14.44 -6.73 17.24
N HIS A 103 13.29 -6.26 16.77
CA HIS A 103 12.08 -6.05 17.56
C HIS A 103 10.92 -6.85 16.96
N SER A 104 9.91 -7.21 17.75
CA SER A 104 8.72 -7.90 17.25
C SER A 104 7.45 -7.16 17.62
N PHE A 105 6.56 -6.99 16.65
CA PHE A 105 5.30 -6.24 16.77
C PHE A 105 4.13 -7.11 16.28
N ARG A 106 2.95 -6.89 16.85
CA ARG A 106 1.70 -7.46 16.32
C ARG A 106 0.96 -6.39 15.52
N SER A 107 0.63 -6.72 14.27
CA SER A 107 -0.32 -6.12 13.30
C SER A 107 -0.52 -4.58 13.19
N ASP A 108 0.21 -3.74 13.92
CA ASP A 108 0.05 -2.28 13.88
C ASP A 108 1.04 -1.61 12.92
N LEU A 109 1.69 -2.34 12.01
CA LEU A 109 2.66 -1.78 11.07
C LEU A 109 1.95 -1.18 9.84
N ARG A 110 2.60 -0.22 9.17
CA ARG A 110 2.26 0.19 7.80
C ARG A 110 3.50 0.23 6.94
N HIS A 111 3.37 0.07 5.63
CA HIS A 111 4.48 0.31 4.71
C HIS A 111 5.00 1.75 4.83
N ALA A 112 6.33 1.89 4.79
CA ALA A 112 6.98 3.19 4.68
C ALA A 112 6.72 3.76 3.29
N THR A 113 6.36 5.03 3.21
CA THR A 113 6.16 5.70 1.93
C THR A 113 7.50 5.93 1.22
N PRO A 114 7.52 6.08 -0.12
CA PRO A 114 8.76 6.39 -0.84
C PRO A 114 9.49 7.64 -0.32
N SER A 115 8.73 8.65 0.10
CA SER A 115 9.27 9.87 0.71
C SER A 115 9.97 9.60 2.05
N GLU A 116 9.39 8.74 2.88
CA GLU A 116 9.99 8.32 4.15
C GLU A 116 11.26 7.50 3.93
N ILE A 117 11.21 6.52 3.02
CA ILE A 117 12.36 5.69 2.65
C ILE A 117 13.51 6.59 2.17
N LYS A 118 13.23 7.55 1.30
CA LYS A 118 14.21 8.51 0.81
C LYS A 118 14.77 9.40 1.93
N ALA A 119 13.93 9.79 2.88
CA ALA A 119 14.33 10.60 4.04
C ALA A 119 15.07 9.77 5.12
N GLY A 120 14.95 8.44 5.08
CA GLY A 120 15.47 7.53 6.10
C GLY A 120 14.71 7.56 7.43
N HIS A 121 13.58 8.25 7.51
CA HIS A 121 12.76 8.36 8.72
C HIS A 121 11.27 8.59 8.37
N ARG A 122 10.39 8.24 9.32
CA ARG A 122 8.95 8.47 9.24
C ARG A 122 8.67 9.97 9.23
N LEU A 123 7.92 10.42 8.25
CA LEU A 123 7.47 11.79 8.13
C LEU A 123 6.15 11.89 8.89
N GLU A 124 6.01 12.90 9.75
CA GLU A 124 4.70 13.16 10.36
C GLU A 124 3.75 13.60 9.27
N ALA A 125 2.55 13.02 9.25
CA ALA A 125 1.45 13.62 8.51
C ALA A 125 1.26 15.03 9.09
N GLU A 126 1.35 16.06 8.25
CA GLU A 126 1.09 17.43 8.64
C GLU A 126 -0.23 17.46 9.41
N ARG A 127 -0.16 17.66 10.74
CA ARG A 127 -1.34 17.99 11.54
C ARG A 127 -1.75 19.38 11.09
N HIS A 128 -2.63 19.43 10.10
CA HIS A 128 -3.48 20.61 9.91
C HIS A 128 -4.30 20.77 11.20
N GLY A 129 -3.79 21.63 12.08
CA GLY A 129 -4.55 22.20 13.18
C GLY A 129 -5.52 23.27 12.69
#